data_AF-A0A182ETY1-F1
#
_entry.id   AF-A0A182ETY1-F1
#
_cell.length_a   1.000
_cell.length_b   1.000
_cell.length_c   1.000
_cell.angle_alpha   90.00
_cell.angle_beta   90.00
_cell.angle_gamma   90.00
#
_symmetry.space_group_name_H-M   'P 1'
#
loop_
_entity.id
_entity.type
_entity.pdbx_description
1 polymer ?
#
loop_
_entity_poly.entity_id
_entity_poly.type
_entity_poly.pdbx_seq_one_letter_code
_entity_poly.pdbx_strand_id
1 'polypeptide(L)'
;MDYAQFNFAVRLIRETVRSDQSVILSPASISTALFMIYHATDGEMKQRLQKILGGNARKMEIQRYFGKILADNVGTRNNNNYILNIANRFYARQGFSMKPSLSYILQFYYGEKLHNFNYEQRNHLAQMSMMHLKAQLPYYENNFVQVVKLPYVGEEVELVIILPKIRFNLLNVREKMTGRDLIMYIQDAIPTEVEVIK
;
A
#
# COMPACT_ATOMS: atom_id res chain seq x y z
N MET A 1 -10.10 7.71 7.80
CA MET A 1 -9.70 6.33 7.40
C MET A 1 -8.20 6.20 7.25
N ASP A 2 -7.52 7.27 6.82
CA ASP A 2 -6.10 7.27 6.43
C ASP A 2 -5.19 6.73 7.54
N TYR A 3 -5.31 7.22 8.78
CA TYR A 3 -4.60 6.66 9.94
C TYR A 3 -4.72 5.14 10.09
N ALA A 4 -5.88 4.53 9.78
CA ALA A 4 -6.04 3.08 9.84
C ALA A 4 -5.27 2.36 8.73
N GLN A 5 -5.21 2.96 7.54
CA GLN A 5 -4.52 2.40 6.37
C GLN A 5 -3.00 2.61 6.42
N PHE A 6 -2.54 3.75 6.92
CA PHE A 6 -1.12 3.97 7.26
C PHE A 6 -0.67 3.02 8.38
N ASN A 7 -1.47 2.81 9.43
CA ASN A 7 -1.18 1.81 10.46
C ASN A 7 -1.18 0.38 9.88
N PHE A 8 -2.11 0.05 8.97
CA PHE A 8 -2.12 -1.24 8.26
C PHE A 8 -0.84 -1.44 7.44
N ALA A 9 -0.42 -0.45 6.66
CA ALA A 9 0.80 -0.49 5.85
C ALA A 9 2.06 -0.70 6.70
N VAL A 10 2.22 0.09 7.76
CA VAL A 10 3.32 -0.03 8.71
C VAL A 10 3.36 -1.42 9.35
N ARG A 11 2.19 -1.93 9.80
CA ARG A 11 2.10 -3.24 10.43
C ARG A 11 2.41 -4.36 9.45
N LEU A 12 1.94 -4.25 8.21
CA LEU A 12 2.26 -5.21 7.15
C LEU A 12 3.77 -5.30 6.90
N ILE A 13 4.49 -4.17 6.86
CA ILE A 13 5.96 -4.13 6.72
C ILE A 13 6.64 -4.86 7.90
N ARG A 14 6.22 -4.59 9.14
CA ARG A 14 6.79 -5.26 10.34
C ARG A 14 6.60 -6.78 10.33
N GLU A 15 5.41 -7.26 9.98
CA GLU A 15 5.07 -8.69 10.03
C GLU A 15 5.75 -9.51 8.91
N THR A 16 6.03 -8.88 7.76
CA THR A 16 6.53 -9.53 6.54
C THR A 16 8.04 -9.43 6.36
N VAL A 17 8.67 -8.30 6.71
CA VAL A 17 10.12 -8.10 6.52
C VAL A 17 10.89 -8.75 7.67
N ARG A 18 11.34 -10.00 7.47
CA ARG A 18 12.02 -10.80 8.50
C ARG A 18 13.52 -11.00 8.27
N SER A 19 14.02 -10.70 7.06
CA SER A 19 15.43 -10.76 6.68
C SER A 19 15.96 -9.36 6.35
N ASP A 20 17.25 -9.31 6.01
CA ASP A 20 17.99 -8.18 5.44
C ASP A 20 17.72 -7.95 3.94
N GLN A 21 16.86 -8.76 3.33
CA GLN A 21 16.54 -8.66 1.91
C GLN A 21 15.60 -7.48 1.59
N SER A 22 15.77 -6.90 0.39
CA SER A 22 14.86 -5.88 -0.14
C SER A 22 13.46 -6.45 -0.35
N VAL A 23 12.45 -5.79 0.20
CA VAL A 23 11.03 -6.18 0.12
C VAL A 23 10.20 -5.04 -0.48
N ILE A 24 9.39 -5.36 -1.48
CA ILE A 24 8.41 -4.45 -2.09
C ILE A 24 7.01 -4.98 -1.77
N LEU A 25 6.14 -4.10 -1.30
CA LEU A 25 4.76 -4.42 -0.91
C LEU A 25 3.83 -3.33 -1.42
N SER A 26 2.59 -3.71 -1.77
CA SER A 26 1.49 -2.77 -1.99
C SER A 26 0.42 -2.96 -0.90
N PRO A 27 0.50 -2.20 0.21
CA PRO A 27 -0.52 -2.23 1.26
C PRO A 27 -1.93 -1.94 0.72
N ALA A 28 -2.05 -1.05 -0.28
CA ALA A 28 -3.33 -0.72 -0.91
C ALA A 28 -3.92 -1.90 -1.72
N SER A 29 -3.09 -2.64 -2.46
CA SER A 29 -3.57 -3.85 -3.17
C SER A 29 -3.98 -4.94 -2.17
N ILE A 30 -3.21 -5.12 -1.10
CA ILE A 30 -3.52 -6.14 -0.08
C ILE A 30 -4.75 -5.75 0.75
N SER A 31 -4.93 -4.46 1.10
CA SER A 31 -6.11 -4.01 1.84
C SER A 31 -7.38 -4.07 0.99
N THR A 32 -7.32 -3.75 -0.31
CA THR A 32 -8.44 -3.97 -1.25
C THR A 32 -8.76 -5.46 -1.43
N ALA A 33 -7.76 -6.34 -1.52
CA ALA A 33 -7.99 -7.79 -1.56
C ALA A 33 -8.66 -8.31 -0.27
N LEU A 34 -8.24 -7.85 0.91
CA LEU A 34 -8.89 -8.16 2.18
C LEU A 34 -10.30 -7.57 2.29
N PHE A 35 -10.57 -6.43 1.63
CA PHE A 35 -11.91 -5.84 1.56
C PHE A 35 -12.90 -6.70 0.74
N MET A 36 -12.45 -7.43 -0.29
CA MET A 36 -13.27 -8.47 -0.93
C MET A 36 -13.75 -9.52 0.10
N ILE A 37 -12.82 -10.00 0.93
CA ILE A 37 -13.10 -11.03 1.95
C ILE A 37 -14.00 -10.47 3.06
N TYR A 38 -13.84 -9.20 3.44
CA TYR A 38 -14.74 -8.51 4.38
C TYR A 38 -16.19 -8.48 3.89
N HIS A 39 -16.40 -8.34 2.58
CA HIS A 39 -17.72 -8.43 1.98
C HIS A 39 -18.28 -9.87 1.93
N ALA A 40 -17.43 -10.87 1.75
CA ALA A 40 -17.79 -12.30 1.72
C ALA A 40 -18.09 -12.93 3.10
N THR A 41 -17.59 -12.35 4.18
CA THR A 41 -17.60 -12.94 5.53
C THR A 41 -18.61 -12.27 6.46
N ASP A 42 -19.17 -13.00 7.41
CA ASP A 42 -20.07 -12.49 8.46
C ASP A 42 -19.56 -12.88 9.86
N GLY A 43 -20.26 -12.46 10.92
CA GLY A 43 -19.91 -12.79 12.30
C GLY A 43 -18.52 -12.29 12.73
N GLU A 44 -17.81 -13.12 13.50
CA GLU A 44 -16.52 -12.76 14.09
C GLU A 44 -15.44 -12.43 13.05
N MET A 45 -15.37 -13.16 11.94
CA MET A 45 -14.39 -12.90 10.88
C MET A 45 -14.58 -11.50 10.27
N LYS A 46 -15.83 -11.08 10.07
CA LYS A 46 -16.16 -9.73 9.59
C LYS A 46 -15.69 -8.66 10.59
N GLN A 47 -15.83 -8.90 11.90
CA GLN A 47 -15.36 -7.98 12.95
C GLN A 47 -13.83 -7.91 13.01
N ARG A 48 -13.13 -9.05 12.91
CA ARG A 48 -11.67 -9.12 12.83
C ARG A 48 -11.14 -8.33 11.62
N LEU A 49 -11.72 -8.56 10.43
CA LEU A 49 -11.37 -7.82 9.21
C LEU A 49 -11.71 -6.33 9.31
N GLN A 50 -12.83 -5.96 9.94
CA GLN A 50 -13.16 -4.55 10.20
C GLN A 50 -12.06 -3.85 11.01
N LYS A 51 -11.57 -4.51 12.07
CA LYS A 51 -10.50 -3.98 12.93
C LYS A 51 -9.16 -3.88 12.20
N ILE A 52 -8.87 -4.80 11.27
CA ILE A 52 -7.66 -4.76 10.43
C ILE A 52 -7.73 -3.63 9.41
N LEU A 53 -8.86 -3.45 8.73
CA LEU A 53 -9.01 -2.50 7.62
C LEU A 53 -9.32 -1.06 8.06
N GLY A 54 -10.12 -0.89 9.12
CA GLY A 54 -10.60 0.42 9.58
C GLY A 54 -10.27 0.76 11.03
N GLY A 55 -9.67 -0.16 11.79
CA GLY A 55 -9.48 0.03 13.23
C GLY A 55 -10.82 0.20 13.95
N ASN A 56 -11.09 1.41 14.43
CA ASN A 56 -12.34 1.77 15.11
C ASN A 56 -13.38 2.43 14.16
N ALA A 57 -13.09 2.53 12.86
CA ALA A 57 -14.01 3.11 11.89
C ALA A 57 -15.31 2.30 11.73
N ARG A 58 -16.41 3.00 11.49
CA ARG A 58 -17.73 2.43 11.24
C ARG A 58 -17.76 1.76 9.88
N LYS A 59 -18.59 0.72 9.73
CA LYS A 59 -18.81 -0.01 8.46
C LYS A 59 -19.00 0.91 7.24
N MET A 60 -19.82 1.96 7.36
CA MET A 60 -20.08 2.90 6.25
C MET A 60 -18.83 3.70 5.84
N GLU A 61 -17.95 4.04 6.78
CA GLU A 61 -16.72 4.79 6.50
C GLU A 61 -15.72 3.93 5.74
N ILE A 62 -15.60 2.65 6.14
CA ILE A 62 -14.79 1.65 5.44
C ILE A 62 -15.33 1.43 4.02
N GLN A 63 -16.64 1.21 3.88
CA GLN A 63 -17.29 1.02 2.59
C GLN A 63 -17.13 2.23 1.65
N ARG A 64 -17.28 3.46 2.16
CA ARG A 64 -17.08 4.68 1.37
C ARG A 64 -15.62 4.85 0.94
N TYR A 65 -14.67 4.58 1.85
CA TYR A 65 -13.24 4.72 1.57
C TYR A 65 -12.77 3.73 0.50
N PHE A 66 -13.07 2.45 0.66
CA PHE A 66 -12.72 1.45 -0.36
C PHE A 66 -13.52 1.65 -1.64
N GLY A 67 -14.80 2.04 -1.56
CA GLY A 67 -15.59 2.39 -2.75
C GLY A 67 -14.93 3.50 -3.58
N LYS A 68 -14.39 4.54 -2.92
CA LYS A 68 -13.60 5.58 -3.60
C LYS A 68 -12.31 5.01 -4.20
N ILE A 69 -11.48 4.29 -3.43
CA ILE A 69 -10.22 3.71 -3.95
C ILE A 69 -10.46 2.82 -5.16
N LEU A 70 -11.50 1.99 -5.11
CA LEU A 70 -11.82 1.03 -6.16
C LEU A 70 -12.35 1.73 -7.41
N ALA A 71 -13.23 2.73 -7.27
CA ALA A 71 -13.70 3.56 -8.38
C ALA A 71 -12.58 4.40 -9.01
N ASP A 72 -11.65 4.93 -8.19
CA ASP A 72 -10.58 5.81 -8.66
C ASP A 72 -9.40 5.03 -9.28
N ASN A 73 -9.12 3.78 -8.86
CA ASN A 73 -7.83 3.10 -9.11
C ASN A 73 -7.88 1.61 -9.51
N VAL A 74 -9.05 0.97 -9.63
CA VAL A 74 -9.11 -0.40 -10.16
C VAL A 74 -9.14 -0.41 -11.69
N GLY A 75 -8.28 -1.24 -12.27
CA GLY A 75 -7.93 -1.19 -13.69
C GLY A 75 -6.64 -0.42 -13.92
N THR A 76 -6.36 -0.09 -15.18
CA THR A 76 -5.18 0.70 -15.55
C THR A 76 -5.52 2.18 -15.52
N ARG A 77 -5.03 2.89 -14.50
CA ARG A 77 -4.88 4.35 -14.60
C ARG A 77 -3.68 4.61 -15.51
N ASN A 78 -3.98 5.00 -16.74
CA ASN A 78 -3.02 5.54 -17.69
C ASN A 78 -3.38 7.01 -17.92
N ASN A 79 -2.65 7.92 -17.28
CA ASN A 79 -2.54 9.29 -17.77
C ASN A 79 -1.21 9.40 -18.54
N ASN A 80 -0.94 10.52 -19.21
CA ASN A 80 0.28 10.68 -20.01
C ASN A 80 1.59 10.67 -19.17
N ASN A 81 1.50 10.55 -17.85
CA ASN A 81 2.60 10.78 -16.90
C ASN A 81 2.99 9.53 -16.10
N TYR A 82 2.04 8.64 -15.76
CA TYR A 82 2.30 7.39 -15.05
C TYR A 82 1.27 6.29 -15.38
N ILE A 83 1.70 5.03 -15.17
CA ILE A 83 0.85 3.84 -15.23
C ILE A 83 0.68 3.29 -13.81
N LEU A 84 -0.55 3.30 -13.29
CA LEU A 84 -0.91 2.66 -12.02
C LEU A 84 -1.88 1.50 -12.30
N ASN A 85 -1.49 0.30 -11.86
CA ASN A 85 -2.27 -0.92 -11.99
C ASN A 85 -2.53 -1.53 -10.59
N ILE A 86 -3.80 -1.59 -10.17
CA ILE A 86 -4.22 -2.39 -9.02
C ILE A 86 -5.06 -3.57 -9.53
N ALA A 87 -4.48 -4.76 -9.50
CA ALA A 87 -5.09 -5.99 -10.02
C ALA A 87 -5.20 -7.04 -8.91
N ASN A 88 -6.39 -7.20 -8.34
CA ASN A 88 -6.70 -8.26 -7.37
C ASN A 88 -7.66 -9.27 -7.99
N ARG A 89 -7.38 -10.57 -7.85
CA ARG A 89 -8.25 -11.65 -8.34
C ARG A 89 -8.68 -12.57 -7.22
N PHE A 90 -9.94 -13.01 -7.28
CA PHE A 90 -10.51 -13.97 -6.33
C PHE A 90 -10.68 -15.34 -7.01
N TYR A 91 -9.98 -16.34 -6.50
CA TYR A 91 -10.03 -17.72 -7.00
C TYR A 91 -10.80 -18.59 -6.00
N ALA A 92 -11.76 -19.39 -6.48
CA ALA A 92 -12.52 -20.33 -5.66
C ALA A 92 -12.37 -21.76 -6.19
N ARG A 93 -12.52 -22.76 -5.31
CA ARG A 93 -12.52 -24.17 -5.71
C ARG A 93 -13.74 -24.47 -6.58
N GLN A 94 -13.55 -25.24 -7.65
CA GLN A 94 -14.64 -25.74 -8.49
C GLN A 94 -15.69 -26.47 -7.62
N GLY A 95 -16.97 -26.12 -7.82
CA GLY A 95 -18.09 -26.63 -7.01
C GLY A 95 -18.44 -25.81 -5.75
N PHE A 96 -17.72 -24.72 -5.45
CA PHE A 96 -18.06 -23.84 -4.32
C PHE A 96 -19.22 -22.88 -4.65
N SER A 97 -20.37 -23.07 -3.99
CA SER A 97 -21.56 -22.21 -4.15
C SER A 97 -21.40 -20.86 -3.43
N MET A 98 -21.14 -19.79 -4.19
CA MET A 98 -21.10 -18.42 -3.66
C MET A 98 -22.49 -17.79 -3.57
N LYS A 99 -22.68 -16.95 -2.55
CA LYS A 99 -23.85 -16.06 -2.46
C LYS A 99 -23.86 -15.12 -3.68
N PRO A 100 -24.99 -14.91 -4.40
CA PRO A 100 -25.05 -14.01 -5.56
C PRO A 100 -24.58 -12.57 -5.27
N SER A 101 -24.75 -12.11 -4.02
CA SER A 101 -24.25 -10.81 -3.57
C SER A 101 -22.72 -10.68 -3.67
N LEU A 102 -21.96 -11.76 -3.45
CA LEU A 102 -20.51 -11.74 -3.61
C LEU A 102 -20.12 -11.62 -5.09
N SER A 103 -20.80 -12.34 -5.98
CA SER A 103 -20.58 -12.24 -7.43
C SER A 103 -20.85 -10.81 -7.94
N TYR A 104 -21.91 -10.16 -7.44
CA TYR A 104 -22.18 -8.75 -7.75
C TYR A 104 -21.06 -7.82 -7.26
N ILE A 105 -20.54 -8.04 -6.04
CA ILE A 105 -19.46 -7.24 -5.45
C ILE A 105 -18.15 -7.41 -6.24
N LEU A 106 -17.80 -8.63 -6.64
CA LEU A 106 -16.63 -8.90 -7.49
C LEU A 106 -16.78 -8.20 -8.85
N GLN A 107 -17.92 -8.36 -9.52
CA GLN A 107 -18.15 -7.75 -10.84
C GLN A 107 -18.20 -6.21 -10.77
N PHE A 108 -18.80 -5.63 -9.73
CA PHE A 108 -18.99 -4.18 -9.57
C PHE A 108 -17.71 -3.45 -9.17
N TYR A 109 -16.93 -3.99 -8.23
CA TYR A 109 -15.75 -3.31 -7.70
C TYR A 109 -14.42 -3.74 -8.34
N TYR A 110 -14.38 -4.90 -9.01
CA TYR A 110 -13.13 -5.46 -9.54
C TYR A 110 -13.17 -5.72 -11.05
N GLY A 111 -14.33 -5.64 -11.70
CA GLY A 111 -14.50 -5.91 -13.13
C GLY A 111 -14.31 -7.37 -13.56
N GLU A 112 -13.81 -8.21 -12.65
CA GLU A 112 -13.39 -9.59 -12.87
C GLU A 112 -14.55 -10.59 -12.75
N LYS A 113 -14.47 -11.66 -13.54
CA LYS A 113 -15.26 -12.89 -13.36
C LYS A 113 -14.38 -13.93 -12.67
N LEU A 114 -15.00 -14.97 -12.11
CA LEU A 114 -14.23 -16.02 -11.43
C LEU A 114 -13.37 -16.83 -12.41
N HIS A 115 -12.11 -17.01 -12.04
CA HIS A 115 -11.14 -17.80 -12.78
C HIS A 115 -10.73 -19.06 -11.99
N ASN A 116 -10.38 -20.10 -12.74
CA ASN A 116 -9.67 -21.29 -12.23
C ASN A 116 -8.17 -21.12 -12.55
N PHE A 117 -7.26 -21.68 -11.73
CA PHE A 117 -5.82 -21.35 -11.80
C PHE A 117 -4.90 -22.60 -11.79
N ASN A 118 -3.73 -22.47 -12.44
CA ASN A 118 -2.62 -23.43 -12.41
C ASN A 118 -1.27 -22.65 -12.49
N TYR A 119 -0.15 -23.25 -12.07
CA TYR A 119 1.06 -22.55 -11.58
C TYR A 119 2.21 -22.31 -12.60
N GLU A 120 3.23 -21.56 -12.11
CA GLU A 120 4.51 -21.07 -12.68
C GLU A 120 4.56 -19.54 -12.97
N GLN A 121 5.68 -18.81 -12.88
CA GLN A 121 7.10 -19.14 -12.57
C GLN A 121 7.72 -18.08 -11.60
N ARG A 122 9.06 -17.82 -11.59
CA ARG A 122 9.71 -16.74 -10.80
C ARG A 122 10.90 -16.02 -11.48
N ASN A 123 10.93 -14.70 -11.26
CA ASN A 123 12.05 -13.76 -11.01
C ASN A 123 13.40 -13.82 -11.79
N HIS A 124 13.82 -12.64 -12.28
CA HIS A 124 15.21 -12.27 -12.54
C HIS A 124 15.67 -11.12 -11.61
N LEU A 125 16.98 -10.97 -11.44
CA LEU A 125 17.62 -9.83 -10.75
C LEU A 125 18.25 -8.87 -11.78
N ALA A 126 18.24 -7.57 -11.48
CA ALA A 126 18.85 -6.53 -12.30
C ALA A 126 19.84 -5.69 -11.48
N GLN A 127 20.99 -5.38 -12.07
CA GLN A 127 21.99 -4.47 -11.51
C GLN A 127 21.70 -3.05 -12.02
N MET A 128 21.69 -2.06 -11.14
CA MET A 128 21.40 -0.66 -11.48
C MET A 128 22.61 0.24 -11.27
N SER A 129 22.73 1.28 -12.08
CA SER A 129 23.67 2.38 -11.83
C SER A 129 23.09 3.34 -10.79
N MET A 130 23.98 3.87 -9.95
CA MET A 130 23.67 4.90 -8.95
C MET A 130 23.24 6.20 -9.63
N MET A 131 22.41 7.00 -8.96
CA MET A 131 21.93 8.31 -9.44
C MET A 131 22.38 9.42 -8.49
N HIS A 132 22.72 10.58 -9.06
CA HIS A 132 23.04 11.81 -8.33
C HIS A 132 22.07 12.92 -8.75
N LEU A 133 21.46 13.57 -7.77
CA LEU A 133 20.50 14.66 -7.99
C LEU A 133 20.65 15.71 -6.90
N LYS A 134 20.94 16.96 -7.29
CA LYS A 134 20.83 18.13 -6.40
C LYS A 134 19.62 18.98 -6.81
N ALA A 135 18.67 19.17 -5.91
CA ALA A 135 17.43 19.91 -6.18
C ALA A 135 16.78 20.46 -4.89
N GLN A 136 15.89 21.43 -5.05
CA GLN A 136 14.92 21.81 -4.03
C GLN A 136 13.82 20.75 -3.99
N LEU A 137 13.74 19.99 -2.89
CA LEU A 137 12.79 18.89 -2.71
C LEU A 137 12.12 18.99 -1.34
N PRO A 138 10.87 18.52 -1.15
CA PRO A 138 10.27 18.46 0.17
C PRO A 138 11.05 17.49 1.07
N TYR A 139 11.53 18.01 2.18
CA TYR A 139 12.38 17.32 3.15
C TYR A 139 11.78 17.43 4.55
N TYR A 140 11.87 16.34 5.31
CA TYR A 140 11.50 16.28 6.72
C TYR A 140 12.61 15.56 7.48
N GLU A 141 12.87 15.97 8.72
CA GLU A 141 13.74 15.20 9.60
C GLU A 141 13.34 15.27 11.07
N ASN A 142 13.82 14.27 11.82
CA ASN A 142 13.81 14.27 13.28
C ASN A 142 15.08 13.59 13.82
N ASN A 143 15.06 13.20 15.09
CA ASN A 143 16.21 12.57 15.75
C ASN A 143 16.55 11.15 15.24
N PHE A 144 15.65 10.50 14.50
CA PHE A 144 15.77 9.10 14.07
C PHE A 144 15.93 8.94 12.55
N VAL A 145 15.22 9.77 11.78
CA VAL A 145 15.17 9.67 10.31
C VAL A 145 15.37 11.03 9.64
N GLN A 146 15.84 10.96 8.41
CA GLN A 146 15.72 12.00 7.39
C GLN A 146 14.82 11.45 6.27
N VAL A 147 14.01 12.31 5.67
CA VAL A 147 12.97 11.93 4.70
C VAL A 147 13.00 12.90 3.54
N VAL A 148 13.08 12.41 2.32
CA VAL A 148 12.98 13.21 1.10
C VAL A 148 11.82 12.69 0.24
N LYS A 149 11.05 13.61 -0.31
CA LYS A 149 9.94 13.32 -1.24
C LYS A 149 10.39 13.68 -2.65
N LEU A 150 10.21 12.75 -3.58
CA LEU A 150 10.50 12.93 -5.01
C LEU A 150 9.16 12.86 -5.76
N PRO A 151 8.57 13.99 -6.17
CA PRO A 151 7.34 13.98 -6.95
C PRO A 151 7.60 13.33 -8.33
N TYR A 152 6.68 12.49 -8.78
CA TYR A 152 6.64 12.02 -10.17
C TYR A 152 5.94 13.04 -11.06
N VAL A 153 6.04 12.83 -12.38
CA VAL A 153 5.43 13.70 -13.39
C VAL A 153 3.92 13.87 -13.11
N GLY A 154 3.48 15.12 -13.03
CA GLY A 154 2.08 15.48 -12.71
C GLY A 154 1.74 15.59 -11.23
N GLU A 155 2.69 15.39 -10.31
CA GLU A 155 2.58 15.64 -8.85
C GLU A 155 1.49 14.83 -8.09
N GLU A 156 0.68 14.01 -8.77
CA GLU A 156 -0.31 13.12 -8.15
C GLU A 156 0.31 11.95 -7.36
N VAL A 157 1.58 11.61 -7.62
CA VAL A 157 2.28 10.46 -7.04
C VAL A 157 3.68 10.89 -6.62
N GLU A 158 4.13 10.42 -5.45
CA GLU A 158 5.42 10.79 -4.86
C GLU A 158 6.19 9.53 -4.41
N LEU A 159 7.51 9.47 -4.66
CA LEU A 159 8.40 8.52 -3.98
C LEU A 159 8.91 9.15 -2.69
N VAL A 160 8.48 8.61 -1.55
CA VAL A 160 8.97 9.01 -0.22
C VAL A 160 10.11 8.09 0.18
N ILE A 161 11.32 8.64 0.36
CA ILE A 161 12.50 7.91 0.82
C ILE A 161 12.73 8.23 2.30
N ILE A 162 12.64 7.22 3.17
CA ILE A 162 12.89 7.34 4.61
C ILE A 162 14.23 6.68 4.92
N LEU A 163 15.20 7.47 5.37
CA LEU A 163 16.56 7.02 5.66
C LEU A 163 16.87 7.18 7.16
N PRO A 164 17.26 6.12 7.89
CA PRO A 164 17.72 6.24 9.27
C PRO A 164 18.97 7.13 9.38
N LYS A 165 19.00 8.06 10.33
CA LYS A 165 20.20 8.89 10.60
C LYS A 165 21.36 8.07 11.18
N ILE A 166 21.05 6.97 11.87
CA ILE A 166 22.05 6.03 12.43
C ILE A 166 22.26 4.89 11.42
N ARG A 167 23.51 4.66 11.03
CA ARG A 167 23.89 3.57 10.10
C ARG A 167 23.41 2.20 10.62
N PHE A 168 22.87 1.37 9.72
CA PHE A 168 22.28 0.05 10.01
C PHE A 168 21.07 0.03 10.95
N ASN A 169 20.53 1.18 11.37
CA ASN A 169 19.42 1.28 12.33
C ASN A 169 18.02 1.09 11.70
N LEU A 170 17.93 0.57 10.46
CA LEU A 170 16.67 0.42 9.72
C LEU A 170 15.67 -0.49 10.43
N LEU A 171 16.15 -1.55 11.11
CA LEU A 171 15.32 -2.45 11.92
C LEU A 171 14.60 -1.69 13.05
N ASN A 172 15.31 -0.82 13.76
CA ASN A 172 14.77 -0.02 14.87
C ASN A 172 13.74 1.01 14.36
N VAL A 173 13.99 1.62 13.20
CA VAL A 173 13.02 2.49 12.52
C VAL A 173 11.76 1.70 12.15
N ARG A 174 11.89 0.50 11.56
CA ARG A 174 10.76 -0.40 11.25
C ARG A 174 9.92 -0.74 12.48
N GLU A 175 10.56 -1.14 13.58
CA GLU A 175 9.85 -1.55 14.81
C GLU A 175 9.20 -0.40 15.58
N LYS A 176 9.69 0.83 15.43
CA LYS A 176 9.16 2.01 16.16
C LYS A 176 8.18 2.83 15.35
N MET A 177 8.45 3.11 14.07
CA MET A 177 7.63 3.95 13.20
C MET A 177 6.17 3.47 13.16
N THR A 178 5.24 4.29 13.62
CA THR A 178 3.80 4.05 13.55
C THR A 178 3.20 4.63 12.26
N GLY A 179 1.92 4.34 11.98
CA GLY A 179 1.22 4.99 10.88
C GLY A 179 1.04 6.50 11.09
N ARG A 180 1.08 7.00 12.33
CA ARG A 180 1.07 8.44 12.63
C ARG A 180 2.40 9.08 12.25
N ASP A 181 3.51 8.44 12.59
CA ASP A 181 4.85 8.93 12.23
C ASP A 181 4.99 9.01 10.72
N LEU A 182 4.57 7.96 9.99
CA LEU A 182 4.60 7.94 8.53
C LEU A 182 3.73 9.03 7.88
N ILE A 183 2.61 9.43 8.51
CA ILE A 183 1.80 10.58 8.06
C ILE A 183 2.55 11.90 8.29
N MET A 184 3.11 12.10 9.48
CA MET A 184 3.88 13.32 9.83
C MET A 184 5.08 13.49 8.89
N TYR A 185 5.81 12.42 8.59
CA TYR A 185 6.96 12.45 7.67
C TYR A 185 6.62 12.93 6.25
N ILE A 186 5.35 12.81 5.84
CA ILE A 186 4.85 13.18 4.50
C ILE A 186 4.22 14.58 4.50
N GLN A 187 3.54 14.94 5.60
CA GLN A 187 2.80 16.21 5.75
C GLN A 187 3.68 17.37 6.23
N ASP A 188 4.64 17.10 7.11
CA ASP A 188 5.49 18.13 7.74
C ASP A 188 6.77 18.41 6.90
N ALA A 189 6.85 17.85 5.69
CA ALA A 189 8.00 18.02 4.80
C ALA A 189 7.97 19.36 4.06
N ILE A 190 9.05 20.14 4.17
CA ILE A 190 9.17 21.49 3.60
C ILE A 190 10.21 21.55 2.48
N PRO A 191 10.05 22.41 1.46
CA PRO A 191 11.05 22.57 0.40
C PRO A 191 12.42 22.94 0.97
N THR A 192 13.42 22.10 0.70
CA THR A 192 14.79 22.25 1.17
C THR A 192 15.75 21.88 0.03
N GLU A 193 16.86 22.60 -0.11
CA GLU A 193 17.93 22.18 -1.02
C GLU A 193 18.60 20.93 -0.45
N VAL A 194 18.51 19.82 -1.19
CA VAL A 194 19.08 18.53 -0.79
C VAL A 194 19.90 17.92 -1.93
N GLU A 195 20.94 17.20 -1.56
CA GLU A 195 21.76 16.41 -2.46
C GLU A 195 21.45 14.92 -2.22
N VAL A 196 20.77 14.30 -3.18
CA VAL A 196 20.38 12.90 -3.15
C VAL A 196 21.41 12.09 -3.91
N ILE A 197 22.21 11.33 -3.17
CA ILE A 197 23.15 10.33 -3.69
C ILE A 197 22.52 8.96 -3.43
N LYS A 198 22.13 8.23 -4.49
CA LYS A 198 21.32 7.01 -4.38
C LYS A 198 21.90 5.83 -5.15
#